data_AF-A4X661-F1
#
_entry.id   AF-A4X661-F1
#
_cell.length_a   1.000
_cell.length_b   1.000
_cell.length_c   1.000
_cell.angle_alpha   90.00
_cell.angle_beta   90.00
_cell.angle_gamma   90.00
#
_symmetry.space_group_name_H-M   'P 1'
#
loop_
_entity.id
_entity.type
_entity.pdbx_description
1 polymer ?
#
loop_
_entity_poly.entity_id
_entity_poly.type
_entity_poly.pdbx_seq_one_letter_code
_entity_poly.pdbx_strand_id
1 'polypeptide(L)'
;MTTSPWPPRPIPGDTTADRPHLPMRPLWGCDTCRAEWPCPAARAALLVEYRDNLVALRVYLSALMTEADPQLSKVNKATDLYRRFISWA
;
A
#
# COMPACT_ATOMS: atom_id res chain seq x y z
N MET A 1 35.33 20.18 16.55
CA MET A 1 33.85 20.12 16.69
C MET A 1 33.26 20.13 15.28
N THR A 2 33.04 18.98 14.67
CA THR A 2 32.25 18.84 13.43
C THR A 2 31.44 17.56 13.60
N THR A 3 30.20 17.71 14.05
CA THR A 3 29.22 16.64 14.05
C THR A 3 28.43 16.78 12.76
N SER A 4 28.75 15.94 11.77
CA SER A 4 27.95 15.83 10.55
C SER A 4 26.62 15.13 10.89
N PRO A 5 25.46 15.69 10.48
CA PRO A 5 24.14 15.13 10.75
C PRO A 5 23.65 14.26 9.58
N TRP A 6 24.37 13.21 9.19
CA TRP A 6 23.84 12.30 8.16
C TRP A 6 23.12 11.12 8.80
N PRO A 7 21.87 10.83 8.42
CA PRO A 7 21.18 9.63 8.90
C PRO A 7 21.86 8.37 8.33
N PRO A 8 21.92 7.26 9.10
CA PRO A 8 22.52 6.02 8.62
C PRO A 8 21.81 5.54 7.35
N ARG A 9 22.59 5.02 6.39
CA ARG A 9 22.04 4.36 5.20
C ARG A 9 21.22 3.12 5.61
N PRO A 10 20.05 2.88 5.02
CA PRO A 10 19.31 1.65 5.25
C PRO A 10 20.14 0.44 4.78
N ILE A 11 20.19 -0.60 5.61
CA ILE A 11 20.99 -1.80 5.39
C ILE A 11 20.26 -2.69 4.36
N PRO A 12 20.86 -3.06 3.23
CA PRO A 12 20.29 -4.06 2.33
C PRO A 12 20.39 -5.43 3.02
N GLY A 13 19.25 -6.00 3.40
CA GLY A 13 19.17 -7.25 4.15
C GLY A 13 17.98 -7.38 5.10
N ASP A 14 17.12 -6.36 5.20
CA ASP A 14 15.86 -6.47 5.91
C ASP A 14 14.91 -7.40 5.14
N THR A 15 14.80 -8.66 5.56
CA THR A 15 13.93 -9.68 4.93
C THR A 15 12.44 -9.27 4.91
N THR A 16 12.08 -8.21 5.63
CA THR A 16 10.74 -7.60 5.60
C THR A 16 10.53 -6.68 4.38
N ALA A 17 11.58 -6.15 3.76
CA ALA A 17 11.50 -5.36 2.53
C ALA A 17 11.17 -6.20 1.28
N ASP A 18 11.49 -7.50 1.33
CA ASP A 18 11.17 -8.46 0.25
C ASP A 18 9.77 -9.07 0.40
N ARG A 19 9.15 -8.92 1.58
CA ARG A 19 7.85 -9.55 1.84
C ARG A 19 6.76 -8.82 1.06
N PRO A 20 5.88 -9.54 0.32
CA PRO A 20 4.86 -8.89 -0.48
C PRO A 20 3.86 -8.15 0.43
N HIS A 21 3.68 -6.86 0.16
CA HIS A 21 2.76 -5.99 0.91
C HIS A 21 1.31 -6.22 0.48
N LEU A 22 0.77 -7.40 0.81
CA LEU A 22 -0.57 -7.82 0.42
C LEU A 22 -1.68 -7.18 1.29
N PRO A 23 -2.88 -7.00 0.74
CA PRO A 23 -4.05 -6.54 1.49
C PRO A 23 -4.54 -7.64 2.45
N MET A 24 -4.64 -7.31 3.74
CA MET A 24 -5.16 -8.16 4.79
C MET A 24 -6.64 -7.84 5.05
N ARG A 25 -7.52 -8.79 4.72
CA ARG A 25 -8.97 -8.69 4.97
C ARG A 25 -9.30 -9.20 6.39
N PRO A 26 -10.32 -8.67 7.09
CA PRO A 26 -11.26 -7.64 6.64
C PRO A 26 -10.86 -6.21 7.01
N LEU A 27 -9.71 -6.02 7.68
CA LEU A 27 -9.27 -4.70 8.16
C LEU A 27 -8.68 -3.81 7.07
N TRP A 28 -8.38 -4.37 5.89
CA TRP A 28 -7.68 -3.71 4.79
C TRP A 28 -6.36 -3.07 5.23
N GLY A 29 -5.65 -3.75 6.14
CA GLY A 29 -4.29 -3.42 6.54
C GLY A 29 -3.28 -4.11 5.62
N CYS A 30 -2.03 -3.67 5.65
CA CYS A 30 -0.93 -4.37 5.01
C CYS A 30 -0.45 -5.49 5.94
N ASP A 31 -0.31 -6.72 5.44
CA ASP A 31 0.19 -7.86 6.24
C ASP A 31 1.59 -7.59 6.83
N THR A 32 2.45 -6.93 6.04
CA THR A 32 3.84 -6.66 6.42
C THR A 32 3.98 -5.39 7.26
N CYS A 33 3.39 -4.27 6.83
CA CYS A 33 3.54 -2.99 7.53
C CYS A 33 2.57 -2.81 8.70
N ARG A 34 1.46 -3.55 8.74
CA ARG A 34 0.29 -3.31 9.60
C ARG A 34 -0.35 -1.92 9.48
N ALA A 35 0.14 -1.09 8.55
CA ALA A 35 -0.45 0.18 8.17
C ALA A 35 -1.66 -0.02 7.25
N GLU A 36 -2.38 1.06 6.95
CA GLU A 36 -3.47 1.02 5.98
C GLU A 36 -2.96 0.58 4.59
N TRP A 37 -3.64 -0.41 4.00
CA TRP A 37 -3.37 -0.80 2.63
C TRP A 37 -4.18 0.07 1.67
N PRO A 38 -3.62 0.66 0.60
CA PRO A 38 -2.28 0.42 0.07
C PRO A 38 -1.21 1.27 0.76
N CYS A 39 -0.21 0.62 1.36
CA CYS A 39 0.96 1.29 1.95
C CYS A 39 1.94 1.73 0.85
N PRO A 40 2.88 2.66 1.12
CA PRO A 40 3.80 3.17 0.09
C PRO A 40 4.60 2.08 -0.65
N ALA A 41 5.01 1.03 0.06
CA ALA A 41 5.72 -0.10 -0.53
C ALA A 41 4.81 -0.95 -1.45
N ALA A 42 3.55 -1.21 -1.05
CA ALA A 42 2.57 -1.88 -1.91
C ALA A 42 2.31 -1.09 -3.20
N ARG A 43 2.17 0.24 -3.09
CA ARG A 43 1.97 1.11 -4.25
C ARG A 43 3.15 1.03 -5.20
N ALA A 44 4.38 1.12 -4.69
CA ALA A 44 5.58 1.00 -5.49
C ALA A 44 5.69 -0.36 -6.19
N ALA A 45 5.43 -1.45 -5.46
CA ALA A 45 5.44 -2.80 -6.03
C ALA A 45 4.40 -2.97 -7.15
N LEU A 46 3.16 -2.52 -6.91
CA LEU A 46 2.08 -2.56 -7.91
C LEU A 46 2.40 -1.71 -9.15
N LEU A 47 3.00 -0.53 -8.99
CA LEU A 47 3.40 0.30 -10.13
C LEU A 47 4.51 -0.36 -10.95
N VAL A 48 5.43 -1.09 -10.33
CA VAL A 48 6.50 -1.83 -11.02
C VAL A 48 5.95 -3.05 -11.75
N GLU A 49 5.03 -3.78 -11.10
CA GLU A 49 4.38 -4.98 -11.64
C GLU A 49 3.46 -4.66 -12.81
N TYR A 50 2.66 -3.60 -12.69
CA TYR A 50 1.70 -3.15 -13.71
C TYR A 50 2.23 -2.00 -14.59
N ARG A 51 3.55 -1.79 -14.65
CA ARG A 51 4.16 -0.66 -15.38
C ARG A 51 3.70 -0.58 -16.85
N ASP A 52 3.50 -1.75 -17.46
CA ASP A 52 3.11 -1.90 -18.87
C ASP A 52 1.59 -1.92 -19.04
N ASN A 53 0.81 -1.98 -17.95
CA ASN A 53 -0.65 -2.05 -17.99
C ASN A 53 -1.31 -1.38 -16.77
N LEU A 54 -1.25 -0.05 -16.73
CA LEU A 54 -1.91 0.76 -15.70
C LEU A 54 -3.44 0.64 -15.71
N VAL A 55 -4.05 0.20 -16.81
CA VAL A 55 -5.49 -0.07 -16.86
C VAL A 55 -5.82 -1.29 -16.01
N ALA A 56 -5.06 -2.38 -16.15
CA ALA A 56 -5.20 -3.56 -15.32
C ALA A 56 -4.96 -3.25 -13.83
N LEU A 57 -4.01 -2.36 -13.51
CA LEU A 57 -3.80 -1.89 -12.14
C LEU A 57 -5.06 -1.22 -11.57
N ARG A 58 -5.66 -0.28 -12.32
CA ARG A 58 -6.87 0.43 -11.87
C ARG A 58 -8.07 -0.51 -11.72
N VAL A 59 -8.22 -1.49 -12.62
CA VAL A 59 -9.27 -2.52 -12.53
C VAL A 59 -9.06 -3.42 -11.30
N TYR A 60 -7.82 -3.82 -11.04
CA TYR A 60 -7.48 -4.60 -9.84
C TYR A 60 -7.79 -3.80 -8.56
N LEU A 61 -7.39 -2.53 -8.52
CA LEU A 61 -7.63 -1.65 -7.38
C LEU A 61 -9.13 -1.35 -7.17
N SER A 62 -9.91 -1.20 -8.24
CA SER A 62 -11.35 -0.96 -8.14
C SER A 62 -12.11 -2.19 -7.63
N ALA A 63 -11.68 -3.40 -8.01
CA ALA A 63 -12.21 -4.64 -7.46
C ALA A 63 -11.96 -4.71 -5.94
N LEU A 64 -10.72 -4.45 -5.50
CA LEU A 64 -10.37 -4.42 -4.07
C LEU A 64 -11.13 -3.32 -3.32
N MET A 65 -11.29 -2.14 -3.91
CA MET A 65 -12.06 -1.04 -3.32
C MET A 65 -13.51 -1.44 -3.07
N THR A 66 -14.14 -2.12 -4.04
CA THR A 66 -15.53 -2.59 -3.96
C THR A 66 -15.70 -3.67 -2.89
N GLU A 67 -14.71 -4.55 -2.75
CA GLU A 67 -14.68 -5.54 -1.66
C GLU A 67 -14.46 -4.89 -0.29
N ALA A 68 -13.69 -3.79 -0.25
CA ALA A 68 -13.36 -3.07 0.98
C ALA A 68 -14.50 -2.22 1.52
N ASP A 69 -15.30 -1.64 0.62
CA ASP A 69 -16.40 -0.73 0.95
C ASP A 69 -17.34 -1.24 2.06
N PRO A 70 -17.95 -2.44 1.97
CA PRO A 70 -18.85 -2.92 3.02
C PRO A 70 -18.13 -3.30 4.32
N GLN A 71 -16.82 -3.57 4.28
CA GLN A 71 -16.03 -3.97 5.45
C GLN A 71 -15.55 -2.74 6.22
N LEU A 72 -15.03 -1.75 5.51
CA LEU A 72 -14.58 -0.48 6.08
C LEU A 72 -15.76 0.41 6.46
N SER A 73 -16.87 0.43 5.72
CA SER A 73 -18.06 1.18 6.09
C SER A 73 -18.65 0.79 7.46
N LYS A 74 -18.38 -0.44 7.93
CA LYS A 74 -18.79 -0.93 9.26
C LYS A 74 -17.88 -0.41 10.39
N VAL A 75 -16.63 -0.09 10.09
CA VAL A 75 -15.61 0.27 11.09
C VAL A 75 -15.29 1.77 11.04
N ASN A 76 -15.30 2.37 9.85
CA ASN A 76 -15.02 3.79 9.61
C ASN A 76 -15.74 4.28 8.34
N LYS A 77 -16.85 4.99 8.52
CA LYS A 77 -17.70 5.54 7.44
C LYS A 77 -17.07 6.66 6.61
N ALA A 78 -15.96 7.27 7.06
CA ALA A 78 -15.45 8.52 6.48
C ALA A 78 -14.19 8.35 5.62
N THR A 79 -13.77 7.12 5.32
CA THR A 79 -12.55 6.92 4.52
C THR A 79 -12.88 7.08 3.05
N ASP A 80 -12.29 8.08 2.39
CA ASP A 80 -12.38 8.25 0.94
C ASP A 80 -11.60 7.11 0.24
N LEU A 81 -12.30 6.02 -0.05
CA LEU A 81 -11.71 4.81 -0.63
C LEU A 81 -11.15 5.08 -2.02
N TYR A 82 -11.77 6.00 -2.77
CA TYR A 82 -11.27 6.41 -4.08
C TYR A 82 -9.88 7.07 -3.98
N ARG A 83 -9.69 8.03 -3.07
CA ARG A 83 -8.40 8.67 -2.81
C ARG A 83 -7.36 7.69 -2.26
N ARG A 84 -7.81 6.69 -1.51
CA ARG A 84 -6.90 5.68 -0.94
C ARG A 84 -6.44 4.64 -1.96
N PHE A 85 -7.35 4.11 -2.77
CA PHE A 85 -7.06 3.02 -3.71
C PHE A 85 -6.71 3.52 -5.12
N ILE A 86 -7.38 4.56 -5.64
CA ILE A 86 -7.33 4.91 -7.07
C ILE A 86 -6.52 6.18 -7.36
N SER A 87 -6.56 7.22 -6.52
CA SER A 87 -6.05 8.56 -6.92
C SER A 87 -4.54 8.67 -7.18
N TRP A 88 -3.75 7.63 -6.92
CA TRP A 88 -2.31 7.60 -7.14
C TRP A 88 -1.90 6.69 -8.32
N ALA A 89 -2.84 5.95 -8.90
CA ALA A 89 -2.62 4.98 -9.97
C ALA A 89 -3.10 5.52 -11.33
#